data_AF-A0AAV2Q9X5-F1
#
_entry.id   AF-A0AAV2Q9X5-F1
#
_cell.length_a   1.000
_cell.length_b   1.000
_cell.length_c   1.000
_cell.angle_alpha   90.00
_cell.angle_beta   90.00
_cell.angle_gamma   90.00
#
_symmetry.space_group_name_H-M   'P 1'
#
loop_
_entity.id
_entity.type
_entity.pdbx_description
1 polymer ?
#
loop_
_entity_poly.entity_id
_entity_poly.type
_entity_poly.pdbx_seq_one_letter_code
_entity_poly.pdbx_strand_id
1 'polypeptide(L)'
;AFQENEIKSDAAKYLPEIAAVLNRVPREMLLILKTNDLLRGIEYSLNIQDSMKSFITMSRCCVRAVFNERRQFANSSLLRYYLNISESWAQFRITLYQVYLWYLRSNLGNYFNKSLMEEDKMTAPGL
;
A
#
# COMPACT_ATOMS: atom_id res chain seq x y z
N ALA A 1 12.80 -24.03 14.80
CA ALA A 1 13.68 -24.92 14.01
C ALA A 1 12.90 -25.79 13.01
N PHE A 2 11.97 -26.65 13.45
CA PHE A 2 11.20 -27.53 12.54
C PHE A 2 10.36 -26.75 11.50
N GLN A 3 9.55 -25.78 11.94
CA GLN A 3 8.74 -24.93 11.04
C GLN A 3 9.57 -24.15 10.02
N GLU A 4 10.74 -23.61 10.39
CA GLU A 4 11.60 -22.90 9.44
C GLU A 4 12.18 -23.83 8.37
N ASN A 5 12.47 -25.09 8.72
CA ASN A 5 12.98 -26.07 7.78
C ASN A 5 11.90 -26.53 6.79
N GLU A 6 10.66 -26.61 7.25
CA GLU A 6 9.48 -26.90 6.42
C GLU A 6 9.17 -25.73 5.46
N ILE A 7 9.20 -24.49 5.95
CA ILE A 7 9.04 -23.30 5.10
C ILE A 7 10.16 -23.20 4.06
N LYS A 8 11.40 -23.53 4.42
CA LYS A 8 12.54 -23.55 3.49
C LYS A 8 12.43 -24.66 2.44
N SER A 9 11.96 -25.86 2.81
CA SER A 9 11.79 -26.97 1.87
C SER A 9 10.66 -26.68 0.88
N ASP A 10 9.56 -26.11 1.36
CA ASP A 10 8.44 -25.67 0.52
C ASP A 10 8.87 -24.51 -0.39
N ALA A 11 9.60 -23.51 0.13
CA ALA A 11 10.14 -22.44 -0.69
C ALA A 11 11.06 -23.00 -1.79
N ALA A 12 11.96 -23.93 -1.47
CA ALA A 12 12.84 -24.57 -2.45
C ALA A 12 12.07 -25.31 -3.56
N LYS A 13 10.88 -25.83 -3.25
CA LYS A 13 10.00 -26.49 -4.22
C LYS A 13 9.33 -25.51 -5.19
N TYR A 14 8.83 -24.37 -4.70
CA TYR A 14 8.07 -23.40 -5.52
C TYR A 14 8.94 -22.33 -6.18
N LEU A 15 10.10 -22.01 -5.61
CA LEU A 15 11.06 -21.03 -6.17
C LEU A 15 11.42 -21.26 -7.65
N PRO A 16 11.72 -22.49 -8.13
CA PRO A 16 12.02 -22.70 -9.55
C PRO A 16 10.81 -22.43 -10.45
N GLU A 17 9.59 -22.72 -9.99
CA GLU A 17 8.37 -22.45 -10.75
C GLU A 17 8.08 -20.94 -10.81
N ILE A 18 8.24 -20.23 -9.69
CA ILE A 18 8.15 -18.76 -9.63
C ILE A 18 9.20 -18.12 -10.54
N ALA A 19 10.44 -18.60 -10.51
CA ALA A 19 11.52 -18.10 -11.36
C ALA A 19 11.24 -18.37 -12.84
N ALA A 20 10.66 -19.52 -13.20
CA ALA A 20 10.29 -19.83 -14.57
C ALA A 20 9.19 -18.89 -15.11
N VAL A 21 8.20 -18.54 -14.29
CA VAL A 21 7.17 -17.54 -14.65
C VAL A 21 7.78 -16.14 -14.74
N LEU A 22 8.63 -15.77 -13.79
CA LEU A 22 9.27 -14.46 -13.74
C LEU A 22 10.20 -14.23 -14.93
N ASN A 23 10.87 -15.27 -15.44
CA ASN A 23 11.68 -15.22 -16.65
C ASN A 23 10.87 -14.95 -17.93
N ARG A 24 9.56 -15.17 -17.92
CA ARG A 24 8.66 -14.88 -19.06
C ARG A 24 8.09 -13.46 -19.02
N VAL A 25 8.28 -12.74 -17.92
CA VAL A 25 7.81 -11.37 -17.74
C VAL A 25 8.82 -10.39 -18.36
N PRO A 26 8.37 -9.37 -19.12
CA PRO A 26 9.27 -8.36 -19.69
C PRO A 26 10.03 -7.60 -18.59
N ARG A 27 11.27 -7.18 -18.89
CA ARG A 27 12.19 -6.59 -17.89
C ARG A 27 11.64 -5.32 -17.24
N GLU A 28 10.85 -4.55 -17.98
CA GLU A 28 10.20 -3.33 -17.53
C GLU A 28 9.22 -3.62 -16.40
N MET A 29 8.47 -4.72 -16.51
CA MET A 29 7.54 -5.14 -15.46
C MET A 29 8.28 -5.74 -14.25
N LEU A 30 9.39 -6.45 -14.45
CA LEU A 30 10.27 -6.90 -13.35
C LEU A 30 10.84 -5.73 -12.55
N LEU A 31 11.20 -4.63 -13.24
CA LEU A 31 11.66 -3.41 -12.59
C LEU A 31 10.56 -2.80 -11.71
N ILE A 32 9.33 -2.71 -12.21
CA ILE A 32 8.17 -2.24 -11.44
C ILE A 32 7.96 -3.12 -10.19
N LEU A 33 8.02 -4.45 -10.34
CA LEU A 33 7.91 -5.37 -9.21
C LEU A 33 9.01 -5.14 -8.17
N LYS A 34 10.27 -5.02 -8.60
CA LYS A 34 11.40 -4.72 -7.72
C LYS A 34 11.25 -3.39 -6.99
N THR A 35 10.73 -2.35 -7.66
CA THR A 35 10.47 -1.05 -7.02
C THR A 35 9.36 -1.13 -5.98
N ASN A 36 8.30 -1.92 -6.21
CA ASN A 36 7.25 -2.15 -5.23
C ASN A 36 7.78 -2.87 -3.98
N ASP A 37 8.64 -3.87 -4.17
CA ASP A 37 9.24 -4.60 -3.05
C ASP A 37 10.18 -3.71 -2.23
N LEU A 38 11.00 -2.88 -2.89
CA LEU A 38 11.84 -1.89 -2.21
C LEU A 38 11.02 -0.85 -1.43
N LEU A 39 9.93 -0.34 -2.01
CA LEU A 39 9.04 0.60 -1.33
C LEU A 39 8.43 -0.01 -0.06
N ARG A 40 7.99 -1.27 -0.13
CA ARG A 40 7.50 -1.99 1.07
C ARG A 40 8.59 -2.23 2.11
N GLY A 41 9.81 -2.51 1.67
CA GLY A 41 10.97 -2.62 2.57
C GLY A 41 11.23 -1.32 3.33
N ILE A 42 11.16 -0.17 2.65
CA ILE A 42 11.31 1.16 3.28
C ILE A 42 10.16 1.44 4.26
N GLU A 43 8.92 1.12 3.89
CA GLU A 43 7.76 1.29 4.79
C GLU A 43 7.91 0.48 6.08
N TYR A 44 8.45 -0.74 5.96
CA TYR A 44 8.74 -1.61 7.08
C TYR A 44 9.87 -1.03 7.96
N SER A 45 10.99 -0.61 7.36
CA SER A 45 12.12 -0.03 8.10
C SER A 45 11.76 1.27 8.85
N LEU A 46 10.84 2.07 8.31
CA LEU A 46 10.35 3.30 8.94
C LEU A 46 9.11 3.10 9.82
N ASN A 47 8.65 1.85 9.99
CA ASN A 47 7.47 1.47 10.78
C ASN A 47 6.19 2.24 10.41
N ILE A 48 6.03 2.58 9.12
CA ILE A 48 4.87 3.30 8.56
C ILE A 48 3.95 2.37 7.77
N GLN A 49 4.20 1.06 7.75
CA GLN A 49 3.41 0.04 7.05
C GLN A 49 1.89 0.15 7.34
N ASP A 50 1.56 0.47 8.58
CA ASP A 50 0.20 0.60 9.11
C ASP A 50 -0.58 1.81 8.56
N SER A 51 0.14 2.80 8.05
CA SER A 51 -0.43 4.07 7.61
C SER A 51 -0.88 4.06 6.15
N MET A 52 -0.60 2.98 5.41
CA MET A 52 -0.88 2.82 3.97
C MET A 52 -0.42 4.02 3.10
N LYS A 53 0.52 4.83 3.60
CA LYS A 53 0.88 6.12 3.01
C LYS A 53 1.51 5.97 1.62
N SER A 54 2.36 4.98 1.40
CA SER A 54 2.98 4.79 0.08
C SER A 54 1.96 4.25 -0.92
N PHE A 55 1.03 3.40 -0.49
CA PHE A 55 -0.08 2.94 -1.33
C PHE A 55 -0.97 4.11 -1.81
N ILE A 56 -1.35 5.01 -0.90
CA ILE A 56 -2.14 6.20 -1.24
C ILE A 56 -1.35 7.12 -2.19
N THR A 57 -0.06 7.31 -1.93
CA THR A 57 0.81 8.15 -2.76
C THR A 57 0.99 7.58 -4.17
N MET A 58 1.25 6.27 -4.27
CA MET A 58 1.31 5.57 -5.54
C MET A 58 -0.02 5.66 -6.29
N SER A 59 -1.14 5.44 -5.61
CA SER A 59 -2.47 5.56 -6.21
C SER A 59 -2.71 6.96 -6.80
N ARG A 60 -2.33 8.02 -6.08
CA ARG A 60 -2.43 9.41 -6.58
C ARG A 60 -1.54 9.66 -7.78
N CYS A 61 -0.32 9.14 -7.76
CA CYS A 61 0.63 9.25 -8.87
C CYS A 61 0.12 8.52 -10.11
N CYS A 62 -0.37 7.28 -9.96
CA CYS A 62 -0.96 6.48 -11.04
C CYS A 62 -2.16 7.18 -11.68
N VAL A 63 -3.09 7.69 -10.85
CA VAL A 63 -4.24 8.47 -11.36
C VAL A 63 -3.75 9.65 -12.18
N ARG A 64 -2.82 10.45 -11.66
CA ARG A 64 -2.27 11.61 -12.38
C ARG A 64 -1.58 11.20 -13.68
N ALA A 65 -0.81 10.12 -13.69
CA ALA A 65 -0.12 9.63 -14.87
C ALA A 65 -1.10 9.25 -15.98
N VAL A 66 -2.16 8.48 -15.65
CA VAL A 66 -3.20 8.08 -16.61
C VAL A 66 -3.96 9.29 -17.16
N PHE A 67 -4.33 10.26 -16.31
CA PHE A 67 -5.02 11.46 -16.79
C PHE A 67 -4.12 12.39 -17.59
N ASN A 68 -2.82 12.47 -17.26
CA ASN A 68 -1.84 13.20 -18.07
C ASN A 68 -1.68 12.59 -19.45
N GLU A 69 -1.60 11.26 -19.56
CA GLU A 69 -1.56 10.57 -20.85
C GLU A 69 -2.82 10.87 -21.67
N ARG A 70 -4.01 10.70 -21.09
CA ARG A 70 -5.29 11.00 -21.76
C ARG A 70 -5.39 12.46 -22.23
N ARG A 71 -4.79 13.39 -21.49
CA ARG A 71 -4.76 14.81 -21.83
C ARG A 71 -3.87 15.10 -23.05
N GLN A 72 -2.78 14.35 -23.24
CA GLN A 72 -1.91 14.47 -24.43
C GLN A 72 -2.65 14.11 -25.72
N PHE A 73 -3.58 13.15 -25.65
CA PHE A 73 -4.42 12.75 -26.78
C PHE A 73 -5.72 13.57 -26.92
N ALA A 74 -5.99 14.52 -26.02
CA ALA A 74 -7.22 15.30 -26.03
C ALA A 74 -7.11 16.55 -26.91
N ASN A 75 -7.78 16.52 -28.06
CA ASN A 75 -7.79 17.60 -29.05
C ASN A 75 -8.79 18.74 -28.76
N SER A 76 -9.79 18.51 -27.91
CA SER A 76 -10.87 19.48 -27.60
C SER A 76 -10.77 20.03 -26.17
N SER A 77 -11.05 21.33 -26.01
CA SER A 77 -11.11 22.00 -24.71
C SER A 77 -12.17 21.40 -23.79
N LEU A 78 -13.34 20.99 -24.31
CA LEU A 78 -14.39 20.37 -23.51
C LEU A 78 -13.95 19.00 -22.97
N LEU A 79 -13.25 18.22 -23.79
CA LEU A 79 -12.68 16.94 -23.36
C LEU A 79 -11.63 17.15 -22.27
N ARG A 80 -10.81 18.21 -22.37
CA ARG A 80 -9.85 18.57 -21.31
C ARG A 80 -10.53 18.97 -20.01
N TYR A 81 -11.63 19.72 -20.06
CA TYR A 81 -12.45 20.04 -18.87
C TYR A 81 -13.08 18.78 -18.25
N TYR A 82 -13.67 17.91 -19.06
CA TYR A 82 -14.22 16.63 -18.59
C TYR A 82 -13.14 15.76 -17.93
N LEU A 83 -11.95 15.66 -18.53
CA LEU A 83 -10.81 14.93 -17.97
C LEU A 83 -10.35 15.54 -16.63
N ASN A 84 -10.31 16.87 -16.51
CA ASN A 84 -9.99 17.55 -15.25
C ASN A 84 -11.01 17.23 -14.14
N ILE A 85 -12.31 17.26 -14.47
CA ILE A 85 -13.37 16.93 -13.50
C ILE A 85 -13.26 15.46 -13.08
N SER A 86 -13.04 14.57 -14.04
CA SER A 86 -12.86 13.14 -13.80
C SER A 86 -11.61 12.84 -12.95
N GLU A 87 -10.50 13.51 -13.23
CA GLU A 87 -9.26 13.43 -12.43
C GLU A 87 -9.51 13.92 -11.00
N SER A 88 -10.18 15.06 -10.85
CA SER A 88 -10.52 15.65 -9.55
C SER A 88 -11.43 14.73 -8.75
N TRP A 89 -12.38 14.07 -9.41
CA TRP A 89 -13.24 13.06 -8.78
C TRP A 89 -12.46 11.84 -8.30
N ALA A 90 -11.53 11.33 -9.12
CA ALA A 90 -10.67 10.21 -8.73
C ALA A 90 -9.78 10.59 -7.53
N GLN A 91 -9.20 11.79 -7.53
CA GLN A 91 -8.42 12.32 -6.39
C GLN A 91 -9.29 12.50 -5.14
N PHE A 92 -10.53 12.97 -5.30
CA PHE A 92 -11.49 13.10 -4.19
C PHE A 92 -11.80 11.75 -3.55
N ARG A 93 -12.04 10.70 -4.36
CA ARG A 93 -12.25 9.34 -3.84
C ARG A 93 -11.06 8.85 -3.01
N ILE A 94 -9.83 9.06 -3.47
CA ILE A 94 -8.63 8.69 -2.72
C ILE A 94 -8.54 9.47 -1.40
N THR A 95 -8.84 10.77 -1.43
CA THR A 95 -8.88 11.60 -0.23
C THR A 95 -9.96 11.14 0.75
N LEU A 96 -11.13 10.76 0.27
CA LEU A 96 -12.21 10.21 1.10
C LEU A 96 -11.79 8.91 1.77
N TYR A 97 -11.12 8.00 1.05
CA TYR A 97 -10.53 6.80 1.65
C TYR A 97 -9.49 7.12 2.72
N GLN A 98 -8.64 8.12 2.47
CA GLN A 98 -7.64 8.56 3.44
C GLN A 98 -8.29 9.12 4.72
N VAL A 99 -9.34 9.94 4.57
CA VAL A 99 -10.11 10.49 5.70
C VAL A 99 -10.85 9.38 6.45
N TYR A 100 -11.40 8.40 5.74
CA TYR A 100 -12.05 7.23 6.34
C TYR A 100 -11.07 6.42 7.20
N LEU A 101 -9.88 6.12 6.67
CA LEU A 101 -8.84 5.42 7.42
C LEU A 101 -8.33 6.24 8.61
N TRP A 102 -8.19 7.56 8.44
CA TRP A 102 -7.84 8.46 9.55
C TRP A 102 -8.91 8.44 10.64
N TYR A 103 -10.19 8.50 10.26
CA TYR A 103 -11.32 8.44 11.20
C TYR A 103 -11.37 7.11 11.96
N LEU A 104 -11.16 5.99 11.26
CA LEU A 104 -11.08 4.67 11.87
C LEU A 104 -9.92 4.59 12.87
N ARG A 105 -8.75 5.13 12.50
CA ARG A 105 -7.57 5.18 13.38
C ARG A 105 -7.78 6.11 14.59
N SER A 106 -8.44 7.26 14.41
CA SER A 106 -8.63 8.27 15.47
C SER A 106 -9.66 7.87 16.51
N ASN A 107 -10.74 7.18 16.12
CA ASN A 107 -11.81 6.79 17.05
C ASN A 107 -11.63 5.40 17.68
N LEU A 108 -10.84 4.48 17.10
CA LEU A 108 -10.53 3.19 17.75
C LEU A 108 -9.15 3.14 18.40
N GLY A 109 -8.14 3.81 17.86
CA GLY A 109 -6.77 3.75 18.38
C GLY A 109 -6.62 4.30 19.80
N ASN A 110 -7.37 5.36 20.13
CA ASN A 110 -7.37 5.95 21.47
C ASN A 110 -8.16 5.12 22.49
N TYR A 111 -9.20 4.39 22.08
CA TYR A 111 -9.97 3.52 22.98
C TYR A 111 -9.26 2.17 23.21
N PHE A 112 -8.62 1.63 22.19
CA PHE A 112 -7.89 0.36 22.27
C PHE A 112 -6.57 0.51 23.04
N ASN A 113 -5.83 1.61 22.86
CA ASN A 113 -4.63 1.88 23.65
C ASN A 113 -4.97 2.22 25.12
N LYS A 114 -6.13 2.86 25.35
CA LYS A 114 -6.64 3.09 26.71
C LYS A 114 -7.08 1.80 27.41
N SER A 115 -7.63 0.82 26.69
CA SER A 115 -8.01 -0.49 27.26
C SER A 115 -6.83 -1.44 27.46
N LEU A 116 -5.77 -1.35 26.64
CA LEU A 116 -4.51 -2.06 26.86
C LEU A 116 -3.66 -1.48 28.00
N MET A 117 -3.82 -0.20 28.35
CA MET A 117 -3.19 0.40 29.54
C MET A 117 -3.98 0.16 30.84
N GLU A 118 -5.25 -0.26 30.75
CA GLU A 118 -6.08 -0.61 31.91
C GLU A 118 -5.81 -2.05 32.39
N GLU A 119 -5.43 -2.98 31.50
CA GLU A 119 -4.99 -4.33 31.90
C GLU A 119 -3.57 -4.33 32.52
N ASP A 120 -2.66 -3.48 32.06
CA ASP A 120 -1.27 -3.46 32.57
C ASP A 120 -1.14 -2.80 33.97
N LYS A 121 -2.15 -2.02 34.40
CA LYS A 121 -2.21 -1.45 35.76
C LYS A 121 -2.81 -2.37 36.81
N MET A 122 -3.47 -3.48 36.42
CA MET A 122 -4.13 -4.38 37.37
C MET A 122 -3.27 -5.61 37.75
N THR A 123 -2.16 -5.85 37.05
CA THR A 123 -1.22 -6.96 37.30
C THR A 123 -0.02 -6.62 38.19
N ALA A 124 0.00 -5.47 38.86
CA ALA A 124 1.00 -5.17 39.88
C ALA A 124 0.40 -4.91 41.28
N PRO A 125 -0.24 -5.89 41.94
CA PRO A 125 -0.16 -6.03 43.39
C PRO A 125 1.16 -6.73 43.75
N GLY A 126 1.90 -6.15 44.69
CA GLY A 126 3.26 -6.55 45.04
C GLY A 126 3.43 -8.03 45.40
N LEU A 127 4.57 -8.56 44.95
CA LEU A 127 5.55 -9.22 45.79
C LEU A 127 6.92 -9.15 45.09
#